data_AF-A0A4U0S0Y0-F1
#
_entry.id   AF-A0A4U0S0Y0-F1
#
_cell.length_a   1.000
_cell.length_b   1.000
_cell.length_c   1.000
_cell.angle_alpha   90.00
_cell.angle_beta   90.00
_cell.angle_gamma   90.00
#
_symmetry.space_group_name_H-M   'P 1'
#
loop_
_entity.id
_entity.type
_entity.pdbx_description
1 polymer ?
#
loop_
_entity_poly.entity_id
_entity_poly.type
_entity_poly.pdbx_seq_one_letter_code
_entity_poly.pdbx_strand_id
1 'polypeptide(L)'
;MLVLYTDGVIEARSPTGDFYPLAERVASLRASCPDALLDQIHRDLLAHTGRRLDDDAALLAIERTPSHHLHRPHATARPHYAHRQLRTTGPPPPPDP
;
A
#
# COMPACT_ATOMS: atom_id res chain seq x y z
N MET A 1 4.34 -5.93 -6.34
CA MET A 1 5.07 -4.78 -6.92
C MET A 1 4.79 -4.74 -8.41
N LEU A 2 4.59 -3.55 -8.97
CA LEU A 2 4.41 -3.31 -10.39
C LEU A 2 5.61 -2.48 -10.88
N VAL A 3 6.18 -2.83 -12.04
CA VAL A 3 7.25 -2.08 -12.68
C VAL A 3 6.75 -1.59 -14.04
N LEU A 4 6.88 -0.29 -14.28
CA LEU A 4 6.64 0.35 -15.58
C LEU A 4 7.98 0.85 -16.11
N TYR A 5 8.17 0.80 -17.43
CA TYR A 5 9.43 1.16 -18.07
C TYR A 5 9.19 1.73 -19.47
N THR A 6 10.15 2.51 -19.95
CA THR A 6 10.24 2.91 -21.37
C THR A 6 10.96 1.84 -22.18
N ASP A 7 10.72 1.82 -23.50
CA ASP A 7 11.41 0.94 -24.46
C ASP A 7 12.93 1.03 -24.36
N GLY A 8 13.50 2.22 -24.11
CA GLY A 8 14.95 2.41 -23.89
C GLY A 8 15.57 1.48 -22.82
N VAL A 9 14.79 0.94 -21.89
CA VAL A 9 15.27 -0.06 -20.92
C VAL A 9 15.48 -1.44 -21.56
N ILE A 10 14.53 -1.90 -22.38
CA ILE A 10 14.58 -3.23 -23.00
C ILE A 10 15.36 -3.21 -24.32
N GLU A 11 15.44 -2.05 -24.96
CA GLU A 11 16.22 -1.84 -26.17
C GLU A 11 17.71 -1.57 -25.89
N ALA A 12 18.07 -1.32 -24.63
CA ALA A 12 19.45 -1.18 -24.20
C ALA A 12 20.28 -2.42 -24.55
N ARG A 13 21.42 -2.20 -25.21
CA ARG A 13 22.27 -3.28 -25.73
C ARG A 13 23.55 -3.46 -24.93
N SER A 14 23.99 -4.70 -24.82
CA SER A 14 25.35 -5.02 -24.38
C SER A 14 26.37 -4.60 -25.43
N PRO A 15 27.67 -4.59 -25.09
CA PRO A 15 28.74 -4.42 -26.09
C PRO A 15 28.73 -5.47 -27.21
N THR A 16 28.10 -6.63 -27.00
CA THR A 16 27.89 -7.67 -28.02
C THR A 16 26.62 -7.46 -28.85
N GLY A 17 25.79 -6.47 -28.52
CA GLY A 17 24.56 -6.11 -29.22
C GLY A 17 23.29 -6.72 -28.64
N ASP A 18 23.40 -7.50 -27.56
CA ASP A 18 22.28 -8.23 -26.95
C ASP A 18 21.39 -7.30 -26.13
N PHE A 19 20.08 -7.41 -26.32
CA PHE A 19 19.09 -6.65 -25.56
C PHE A 19 19.11 -6.99 -24.06
N TYR A 20 18.75 -6.02 -23.23
CA TYR A 20 18.69 -6.20 -21.78
C TYR A 20 17.51 -7.09 -21.36
N PRO A 21 17.75 -8.23 -20.68
CA PRO A 21 16.71 -9.21 -20.35
C PRO A 21 15.91 -8.82 -19.10
N LEU A 22 15.23 -7.66 -19.13
CA LEU A 22 14.57 -7.06 -17.95
C LEU A 22 13.66 -8.04 -17.19
N ALA A 23 12.83 -8.82 -17.89
CA ALA A 23 11.89 -9.74 -17.27
C ALA A 23 12.58 -10.82 -16.43
N GLU A 24 13.66 -11.39 -16.96
CA GLU A 24 14.47 -12.41 -16.26
C GLU A 24 15.17 -11.81 -15.04
N ARG A 25 15.72 -10.59 -15.20
CA ARG A 25 16.34 -9.85 -14.09
C ARG A 25 15.34 -9.62 -12.99
N VAL A 26 14.21 -8.98 -13.27
CA VAL A 26 13.16 -8.69 -12.28
C VAL A 26 12.66 -9.97 -11.58
N ALA A 27 12.48 -11.07 -12.32
CA ALA A 27 12.05 -12.34 -11.73
C ALA A 27 13.09 -12.97 -10.78
N SER A 28 14.39 -12.73 -11.03
CA SER A 28 15.48 -13.23 -10.19
C SER A 28 15.73 -12.37 -8.94
N LEU A 29 15.33 -11.10 -8.95
CA LEU A 29 15.58 -10.17 -7.84
C LEU A 29 14.63 -10.44 -6.67
N ARG A 30 15.21 -10.54 -5.46
CA ARG A 30 14.46 -10.54 -4.19
C ARG A 30 14.55 -9.16 -3.54
N ALA A 31 13.94 -8.15 -4.15
CA ALA A 31 13.91 -6.81 -3.57
C ALA A 31 12.84 -6.70 -2.48
N SER A 32 13.22 -6.13 -1.33
CA SER A 32 12.33 -5.91 -0.18
C SER A 32 11.50 -4.63 -0.27
N CYS A 33 11.87 -3.70 -1.15
CA CYS A 33 11.18 -2.43 -1.39
C CYS A 33 11.44 -1.90 -2.82
N PRO A 34 10.63 -0.94 -3.32
CA PRO A 34 10.79 -0.32 -4.64
C PRO A 34 12.18 0.26 -4.90
N ASP A 35 12.74 1.01 -3.94
CA ASP A 35 14.03 1.67 -4.12
C ASP A 35 15.15 0.64 -4.31
N ALA A 36 15.17 -0.42 -3.49
CA ALA A 36 16.13 -1.50 -3.62
C ALA A 36 16.01 -2.25 -4.95
N LEU A 37 14.80 -2.37 -5.50
CA LEU A 37 14.59 -2.96 -6.82
C LEU A 37 15.16 -2.06 -7.93
N LEU A 38 14.82 -0.77 -7.90
CA LEU A 38 15.29 0.21 -8.89
C LEU A 38 16.81 0.32 -8.88
N ASP A 39 17.43 0.35 -7.70
CA ASP A 39 18.90 0.40 -7.56
C ASP A 39 19.59 -0.86 -8.10
N GLN A 40 18.96 -2.03 -7.95
CA GLN A 40 19.49 -3.28 -8.49
C GLN A 40 19.37 -3.31 -10.02
N ILE A 41 18.21 -2.97 -10.56
CA ILE A 41 18.00 -2.93 -12.01
C ILE A 41 18.88 -1.87 -12.66
N HIS A 42 19.00 -0.69 -12.08
CA HIS A 42 19.83 0.39 -12.63
C HIS A 42 21.30 -0.03 -12.69
N ARG A 43 21.83 -0.66 -11.62
CA ARG A 43 23.21 -1.16 -11.62
C ARG A 43 23.42 -2.29 -12.63
N ASP A 44 22.48 -3.22 -12.73
CA ASP A 44 22.56 -4.33 -13.68
C ASP A 44 22.46 -3.84 -15.13
N LEU A 45 21.58 -2.88 -15.41
CA LEU A 45 21.44 -2.23 -16.71
C LEU A 45 22.75 -1.54 -17.13
N LEU A 46 23.35 -0.74 -16.25
CA LEU A 46 24.64 -0.10 -16.55
C LEU A 46 25.77 -1.11 -16.70
N ALA A 47 25.76 -2.22 -15.96
CA ALA A 47 26.74 -3.27 -16.13
C ALA A 47 26.57 -3.98 -17.48
N HIS A 48 25.33 -4.28 -17.87
CA HIS A 48 24.99 -4.92 -19.14
C HIS A 48 25.44 -4.08 -20.34
N THR A 49 25.21 -2.77 -20.30
CA THR A 49 25.52 -1.86 -21.42
C THR A 49 26.97 -1.41 -21.48
N GLY A 50 27.83 -1.83 -20.54
CA GLY A 50 29.21 -1.31 -20.46
C GLY A 50 29.27 0.16 -20.01
N ARG A 51 28.30 0.58 -19.18
CA ARG A 51 28.17 1.90 -18.52
C ARG A 51 27.73 3.04 -19.42
N ARG A 52 27.19 2.76 -20.62
CA ARG A 52 26.67 3.78 -21.52
C ARG A 52 25.35 3.34 -22.12
N LEU A 53 24.32 4.15 -21.94
CA LEU A 53 23.04 3.98 -22.60
C LEU A 53 23.07 4.75 -23.92
N ASP A 54 22.53 4.14 -24.97
CA ASP A 54 22.43 4.77 -26.30
C ASP A 54 21.14 5.60 -26.43
N ASP A 55 20.18 5.42 -25.52
CA ASP A 55 18.89 6.14 -25.46
C ASP A 55 18.44 6.39 -24.02
N ASP A 56 17.42 7.21 -23.83
CA ASP A 56 16.85 7.52 -22.51
C ASP A 56 16.08 6.33 -21.93
N ALA A 57 16.44 5.95 -20.71
CA ALA A 57 15.84 4.83 -19.98
C ALA A 57 15.16 5.33 -18.70
N ALA A 58 13.88 5.00 -18.50
CA ALA A 58 13.15 5.29 -17.28
C ALA A 58 12.47 4.04 -16.72
N LEU A 59 12.51 3.90 -15.39
CA LEU A 59 11.79 2.87 -14.65
C LEU A 59 10.99 3.49 -13.51
N LEU A 60 9.79 2.95 -13.27
CA LEU A 60 8.95 3.28 -12.14
C LEU A 60 8.53 2.00 -11.42
N ALA A 61 8.83 1.92 -10.12
CA ALA A 61 8.40 0.83 -9.26
C ALA A 61 7.27 1.30 -8.34
N ILE A 62 6.17 0.54 -8.32
CA ILE A 62 4.98 0.82 -7.52
C ILE A 62 4.74 -0.36 -6.57
N GLU A 63 4.72 -0.07 -5.28
CA GLU A 63 4.32 -1.02 -4.25
C GLU A 63 2.93 -0.68 -3.71
N ARG A 64 2.08 -1.70 -3.63
CA ARG A 64 0.79 -1.58 -2.94
C ARG A 64 1.01 -1.81 -1.45
N THR A 65 1.01 -0.74 -0.67
CA THR A 65 1.00 -0.83 0.79
C THR A 65 -0.40 -1.21 1.28
N PRO A 66 -0.55 -2.15 2.24
CA PRO A 66 -1.85 -2.39 2.85
C PRO A 66 -2.34 -1.13 3.54
N SER A 67 -3.56 -0.69 3.23
CA SER A 67 -4.19 0.39 3.95
C SER A 67 -4.39 -0.04 5.40
N HIS A 68 -3.76 0.65 6.36
CA HIS A 68 -4.23 0.61 7.74
C HIS A 68 -5.61 1.27 7.74
N HIS A 69 -6.67 0.48 7.51
CA HIS A 69 -8.01 0.88 7.93
C HIS A 69 -7.87 1.17 9.41
N LEU A 70 -7.90 2.46 9.77
CA LEU A 70 -8.14 2.88 11.14
C LEU A 70 -9.38 2.10 11.57
N HIS A 71 -9.15 1.06 12.36
CA HIS A 71 -10.18 0.31 13.03
C HIS A 71 -10.78 1.33 14.00
N ARG A 72 -11.70 2.15 13.51
CA ARG A 72 -12.53 3.01 14.35
C ARG A 72 -13.29 1.98 15.17
N PRO A 73 -12.98 1.78 16.46
CA PRO A 73 -13.79 0.89 17.26
C PRO A 73 -15.21 1.43 17.11
N HIS A 74 -16.09 0.58 16.59
CA HIS A 74 -17.50 0.88 16.50
C HIS A 74 -17.88 1.17 17.94
N ALA A 75 -18.04 2.46 18.29
CA ALA A 75 -18.50 2.84 19.60
C ALA A 75 -19.86 2.16 19.70
N THR A 76 -19.91 1.09 20.49
CA THR A 76 -21.12 0.41 20.87
C THR A 76 -21.92 1.45 21.62
N ALA A 77 -22.81 2.13 20.89
CA ALA A 77 -23.87 2.91 21.47
C ALA A 77 -24.68 1.95 22.34
N ARG A 78 -24.37 1.91 23.64
CA ARG A 78 -25.25 1.32 24.65
C ARG A 78 -26.39 2.31 24.82
N PRO A 79 -27.65 1.97 24.49
CA PRO A 79 -28.75 2.80 24.92
C PRO A 79 -28.90 2.62 26.44
N HIS A 80 -28.49 3.64 27.19
CA HIS A 80 -28.87 3.82 28.59
C HIS A 80 -30.37 4.14 28.64
N TYR A 81 -31.23 3.12 28.64
CA TYR A 81 -32.57 3.24 29.21
C TYR A 81 -32.50 2.82 30.67
N ALA A 82 -32.18 3.78 31.54
CA ALA A 82 -32.35 3.63 32.98
C ALA A 82 -33.60 4.40 33.41
N HIS A 83 -34.56 3.64 33.92
CA HIS A 83 -35.80 4.05 34.55
C HIS A 83 -35.68 5.29 35.44
N ARG A 84 -36.59 6.26 35.27
CA ARG A 84 -37.05 7.08 36.38
C ARG A 84 -38.58 7.07 36.44
N GLN A 85 -39.12 6.10 37.17
CA GLN A 85 -40.49 6.16 37.66
C GLN A 85 -40.60 7.31 38.66
N LEU A 86 -41.25 8.40 38.27
CA LEU A 86 -41.73 9.41 39.20
C LEU A 86 -43.02 8.88 39.80
N ARG A 87 -42.90 8.30 40.99
CA ARG A 87 -44.02 8.07 41.90
C ARG A 87 -44.62 9.43 42.26
N THR A 88 -45.70 9.82 41.60
CA THR A 88 -46.58 10.88 42.08
C THR A 88 -47.48 10.28 43.15
N THR A 89 -47.12 10.50 44.41
CA THR A 89 -47.98 10.25 45.57
C THR A 89 -49.16 11.22 45.53
N GLY A 90 -50.31 10.74 45.04
CA GLY A 90 -51.60 11.37 45.35
C GLY A 90 -51.98 11.08 46.81
N PRO A 91 -52.66 12.02 47.50
CA PRO A 91 -52.98 11.84 48.91
C PRO A 91 -53.96 10.67 49.13
N PRO A 92 -53.82 9.92 50.24
CA PRO A 92 -54.75 8.84 50.57
C PRO A 92 -56.14 9.40 50.97
N PRO A 93 -57.23 8.65 50.70
CA PRO A 93 -58.59 9.07 51.04
C PRO A 93 -58.83 9.09 52.57
N PRO A 94 -59.79 9.92 53.05
CA PRO A 94 -60.13 9.98 54.48
C PRO A 94 -60.89 8.72 54.94
N PRO A 95 -60.67 8.23 56.16
CA PRO A 95 -61.58 7.29 56.82
C PRO A 95 -62.55 7.98 57.80
N ASP A 96 -63.83 7.58 57.73
CA ASP A 96 -64.97 7.95 58.60
C ASP A 96 -64.81 7.40 60.05
N PRO A 97 -65.56 7.86 61.08
CA PRO A 97 -66.58 8.92 61.16
C PRO A 97 -66.21 10.15 62.03
#